data_AF-A0AAV4UMG7-F1
#
_entry.id   AF-A0AAV4UMG7-F1
#
_cell.length_a   1.000
_cell.length_b   1.000
_cell.length_c   1.000
_cell.angle_alpha   90.00
_cell.angle_beta   90.00
_cell.angle_gamma   90.00
#
_symmetry.space_group_name_H-M   'P 1'
#
loop_
_entity.id
_entity.type
_entity.pdbx_description
1 polymer ?
#
loop_
_entity_poly.entity_id
_entity_poly.type
_entity_poly.pdbx_seq_one_letter_code
_entity_poly.pdbx_strand_id
1 'polypeptide(L)'
;MLDALESNIGRRATVYDDVVKIFSFLAGLTLSKVELQRFIELLMQEYPEDVNQNLTEELFHFHTYVRQTHKPSKNSTLSHIDLYQVIFKENIRVVFLMCNQSYGCFSV
;
A
#
# COMPACT_ATOMS: atom_id res chain seq x y z
N MET A 1 19.65 6.44 -25.58
CA MET A 1 19.52 5.23 -24.74
C MET A 1 19.49 5.58 -23.24
N LEU A 2 20.23 6.62 -22.81
CA LEU A 2 20.10 7.23 -21.48
C LEU A 2 18.71 7.86 -21.26
N ASP A 3 18.14 8.55 -22.26
CA ASP A 3 16.83 9.21 -22.12
C ASP A 3 15.67 8.23 -21.85
N ALA A 4 15.74 7.03 -22.42
CA ALA A 4 14.75 5.98 -22.17
C ALA A 4 14.88 5.38 -20.76
N LEU A 5 16.11 5.31 -20.22
CA LEU A 5 16.35 4.86 -18.86
C LEU A 5 15.87 5.90 -17.85
N GLU A 6 16.21 7.17 -18.07
CA GLU A 6 15.80 8.29 -17.24
C GLU A 6 14.28 8.49 -17.24
N SER A 7 13.65 8.41 -18.41
CA SER A 7 12.19 8.45 -18.55
C SER A 7 11.51 7.29 -17.80
N ASN A 8 12.06 6.07 -17.88
CA ASN A 8 11.52 4.93 -17.17
C ASN A 8 11.69 5.04 -15.64
N ILE A 9 12.83 5.55 -15.16
CA ILE A 9 13.06 5.80 -13.74
C ILE A 9 12.13 6.88 -13.22
N GLY A 10 11.97 7.98 -13.96
CA GLY A 10 11.04 9.06 -13.62
C GLY A 10 9.60 8.55 -13.53
N ARG A 11 9.14 7.77 -14.52
CA ARG A 11 7.80 7.18 -14.50
C ARG A 11 7.59 6.26 -13.32
N ARG A 12 8.57 5.42 -12.98
CA ARG A 12 8.50 4.54 -11.81
C ARG A 12 8.45 5.35 -10.52
N ALA A 13 9.27 6.40 -10.40
CA ALA A 13 9.26 7.28 -9.24
C ALA A 13 7.88 7.91 -9.02
N THR A 14 7.22 8.40 -10.07
CA THR A 14 5.86 8.94 -9.99
C THR A 14 4.86 7.90 -9.50
N VAL A 15 4.89 6.69 -10.06
CA VAL A 15 4.00 5.59 -9.63
C VAL A 15 4.22 5.26 -8.15
N TYR A 16 5.47 5.18 -7.69
CA TYR A 16 5.76 4.95 -6.27
C TYR A 16 5.25 6.08 -5.38
N ASP A 17 5.42 7.33 -5.81
CA ASP A 17 4.99 8.51 -5.06
C ASP A 17 3.47 8.54 -4.89
N ASP A 18 2.73 8.18 -5.95
CA ASP A 18 1.28 8.09 -5.94
C ASP A 18 0.82 6.96 -5.01
N VAL A 19 1.40 5.77 -5.14
CA VAL A 19 1.04 4.62 -4.30
C VAL A 19 1.35 4.90 -2.81
N VAL A 20 2.47 5.55 -2.52
CA VAL A 20 2.80 5.97 -1.15
C VAL A 20 1.72 6.91 -0.62
N LYS A 21 1.33 7.94 -1.37
CA LYS A 21 0.28 8.89 -0.93
C LYS A 21 -1.04 8.17 -0.67
N ILE A 22 -1.42 7.29 -1.58
CA ILE A 22 -2.70 6.55 -1.54
C ILE A 22 -2.78 5.62 -0.31
N PHE A 23 -1.69 4.91 0.03
CA PHE A 23 -1.70 3.88 1.08
C PHE A 23 -0.94 4.27 2.36
N SER A 24 -0.49 5.52 2.49
CA SER A 24 0.24 6.03 3.66
C SER A 24 -0.51 5.77 4.98
N PHE A 25 -1.83 5.74 4.97
CA PHE A 25 -2.64 5.49 6.17
C PHE A 25 -2.35 4.13 6.82
N LEU A 26 -1.90 3.12 6.06
CA LEU A 26 -1.54 1.80 6.58
C LEU A 26 -0.33 1.83 7.53
N ALA A 27 0.51 2.87 7.45
CA ALA A 27 1.62 3.08 8.37
C ALA A 27 1.15 3.41 9.80
N GLY A 28 -0.07 3.93 9.96
CA GLY A 28 -0.68 4.27 11.25
C GLY A 28 -1.20 3.04 11.99
N LEU A 29 -0.35 2.35 12.76
CA LEU A 29 -0.73 1.11 13.45
C LEU A 29 -1.73 1.29 14.60
N THR A 30 -1.94 2.52 15.04
CA THR A 30 -2.89 2.85 16.11
C THR A 30 -4.27 3.25 15.60
N LEU A 31 -4.47 3.32 14.28
CA LEU A 31 -5.77 3.63 13.70
C LEU A 31 -6.82 2.65 14.22
N SER A 32 -7.97 3.20 14.61
CA SER A 32 -9.16 2.42 14.93
C SER A 32 -9.76 1.83 13.64
N LYS A 33 -10.59 0.80 13.81
CA LYS A 33 -11.33 0.21 12.69
C LYS A 33 -12.16 1.26 11.93
N VAL A 34 -12.76 2.21 12.64
CA VAL A 34 -13.59 3.27 12.05
C VAL A 34 -12.74 4.24 11.23
N GLU A 35 -11.57 4.62 11.73
CA GLU A 35 -10.65 5.49 10.98
C GLU A 35 -10.12 4.79 9.74
N LEU A 36 -9.71 3.51 9.87
CA LEU A 36 -9.24 2.71 8.75
C LEU A 36 -10.32 2.58 7.67
N GLN A 37 -11.57 2.30 8.08
CA GLN A 37 -12.69 2.19 7.15
C GLN A 37 -12.95 3.49 6.39
N ARG A 38 -12.86 4.66 7.04
CA ARG A 38 -12.98 5.96 6.36
C ARG A 38 -11.91 6.18 5.29
N PHE A 39 -10.66 5.81 5.57
CA PHE A 39 -9.59 5.92 4.58
C PHE A 39 -9.82 4.99 3.38
N ILE A 40 -10.33 3.78 3.62
CA ILE A 40 -10.64 2.83 2.55
C ILE A 40 -11.85 3.33 1.73
N GLU A 41 -12.87 3.90 2.35
CA GLU A 41 -14.01 4.49 1.65
C GLU A 41 -13.58 5.68 0.77
N LEU A 42 -12.70 6.55 1.25
CA LEU A 42 -12.10 7.63 0.46
C LEU A 42 -11.32 7.07 -0.74
N LEU A 43 -10.52 6.03 -0.51
CA LEU A 43 -9.77 5.35 -1.56
C LEU A 43 -10.70 4.78 -2.66
N MET A 44 -11.81 4.15 -2.27
CA MET A 44 -12.82 3.64 -3.20
C MET A 44 -13.52 4.75 -3.98
N GLN A 45 -13.68 5.94 -3.39
CA GLN A 45 -14.29 7.09 -4.06
C GLN A 45 -13.35 7.75 -5.07
N GLU A 46 -12.07 7.87 -4.73
CA GLU A 46 -11.07 8.49 -5.61
C GLU A 46 -10.63 7.55 -6.73
N TYR A 47 -10.61 6.24 -6.49
CA TYR A 47 -10.13 5.21 -7.43
C TYR A 47 -11.13 4.04 -7.59
N PRO A 48 -12.37 4.31 -8.03
CA PRO A 48 -13.43 3.29 -8.08
C PRO A 48 -13.17 2.17 -9.09
N GLU A 49 -12.35 2.41 -10.11
CA GLU A 49 -11.99 1.40 -11.12
C GLU A 49 -10.81 0.53 -10.71
N ASP A 50 -9.96 1.02 -9.80
CA ASP A 50 -8.73 0.34 -9.36
C ASP A 50 -8.91 -0.45 -8.05
N VAL A 51 -10.03 -0.24 -7.36
CA VAL A 51 -10.28 -0.77 -6.02
C VAL A 51 -11.44 -1.77 -6.01
N ASN A 52 -11.13 -3.02 -5.69
CA ASN A 52 -12.14 -4.07 -5.53
C ASN A 52 -12.95 -3.89 -4.22
N GLN A 53 -14.23 -4.25 -4.21
CA GLN A 53 -15.09 -4.25 -3.04
C GLN A 53 -14.55 -5.11 -1.88
N ASN A 54 -13.77 -6.15 -2.19
CA ASN A 54 -13.14 -7.01 -1.19
C ASN A 54 -11.90 -6.38 -0.53
N LEU A 55 -11.40 -5.25 -1.03
CA LEU A 55 -10.17 -4.60 -0.52
C LEU A 55 -10.30 -4.22 0.96
N THR A 56 -11.51 -3.89 1.42
CA THR A 56 -11.75 -3.48 2.80
C THR A 56 -11.39 -4.55 3.82
N GLU A 57 -11.78 -5.80 3.57
CA GLU A 57 -11.48 -6.92 4.48
C GLU A 57 -10.00 -7.29 4.45
N GLU A 58 -9.41 -7.27 3.25
CA GLU A 58 -7.97 -7.53 3.04
C GLU A 58 -7.09 -6.53 3.80
N LEU A 59 -7.40 -5.23 3.66
CA LEU A 59 -6.66 -4.17 4.35
C LEU A 59 -6.87 -4.20 5.87
N PHE A 60 -8.06 -4.59 6.33
CA PHE A 60 -8.32 -4.75 7.76
C PHE A 60 -7.50 -5.91 8.36
N HIS A 61 -7.47 -7.05 7.68
CA HIS A 61 -6.65 -8.19 8.09
C HIS A 61 -5.17 -7.86 8.08
N PHE A 62 -4.70 -7.18 7.03
CA PHE A 62 -3.31 -6.72 6.94
C PHE A 62 -2.96 -5.79 8.10
N HIS A 63 -3.75 -4.72 8.34
CA HIS A 63 -3.49 -3.76 9.41
C HIS A 63 -3.46 -4.44 10.80
N THR A 64 -4.40 -5.36 11.04
CA THR A 64 -4.45 -6.14 12.28
C THR A 64 -3.20 -7.01 12.45
N TYR A 65 -2.76 -7.69 11.40
CA TYR A 65 -1.56 -8.52 11.40
C TYR A 65 -0.29 -7.69 11.69
N VAL A 66 -0.11 -6.56 11.00
CA VAL A 66 1.06 -5.69 11.21
C VAL A 66 1.08 -5.14 12.64
N ARG A 67 -0.09 -4.75 13.16
CA ARG A 67 -0.22 -4.28 14.55
C ARG A 67 0.15 -5.37 15.57
N GLN A 68 -0.25 -6.63 15.35
CA GLN A 68 0.06 -7.71 16.27
C GLN A 68 1.55 -8.08 16.26
N THR A 69 2.17 -8.09 15.09
CA THR A 69 3.59 -8.45 14.92
C THR A 69 4.53 -7.37 15.47
N HIS A 70 4.18 -6.09 15.32
CA HIS A 70 5.06 -4.98 15.71
C HIS A 70 4.85 -4.46 17.14
N LYS A 71 3.86 -5.00 17.88
CA LYS A 71 3.51 -4.61 19.26
C LYS A 71 3.67 -3.10 19.52
N PRO A 72 2.94 -2.27 18.78
CA PRO A 72 3.15 -0.83 18.79
C PRO A 72 2.94 -0.20 20.17
N SER A 73 3.84 0.70 20.57
CA SER A 73 3.60 1.63 21.68
C SER A 73 2.57 2.69 21.27
N LYS A 74 1.99 3.43 22.24
CA LYS A 74 1.05 4.53 21.95
C LYS A 74 1.70 5.51 20.94
N ASN A 75 1.02 5.73 19.81
CA ASN A 75 1.42 6.57 18.66
C ASN A 75 2.53 6.00 17.75
N SER A 76 2.65 4.68 17.64
CA SER A 76 3.53 4.07 16.65
C SER A 76 3.07 4.37 15.21
N THR A 77 3.96 4.94 14.42
CA THR A 77 3.83 4.98 12.96
C THR A 77 5.00 4.19 12.41
N LEU A 78 4.75 3.27 11.48
CA LEU A 78 5.84 2.61 10.76
C LEU A 78 6.40 3.56 9.70
N SER A 79 7.69 3.45 9.40
CA SER A 79 8.18 4.04 8.16
C SER A 79 7.61 3.25 6.97
N HIS A 80 7.46 3.90 5.81
CA HIS A 80 7.07 3.20 4.58
C HIS A 80 8.04 2.08 4.22
N ILE A 81 9.33 2.23 4.57
CA ILE A 81 10.37 1.22 4.37
C ILE A 81 10.07 -0.01 5.23
N ASP A 82 9.72 0.18 6.51
CA ASP A 82 9.40 -0.94 7.40
C ASP A 82 8.12 -1.64 6.94
N LEU A 83 7.10 -0.88 6.55
CA LEU A 83 5.86 -1.45 6.00
C LEU A 83 6.12 -2.29 4.74
N TYR A 84 6.96 -1.80 3.84
CA TYR A 84 7.36 -2.52 2.64
C TYR A 84 8.15 -3.80 2.97
N GLN A 85 9.05 -3.73 3.95
CA GLN A 85 9.78 -4.92 4.41
C GLN A 85 8.84 -5.98 4.99
N VAL A 86 7.77 -5.60 5.69
CA VAL A 86 6.79 -6.56 6.21
C VAL A 86 6.08 -7.26 5.05
N ILE A 87 5.60 -6.51 4.07
CA ILE A 87 4.92 -7.07 2.88
C ILE A 87 5.85 -8.03 2.14
N PHE A 88 7.12 -7.64 1.94
CA PHE A 88 8.09 -8.42 1.18
C PHE A 88 8.61 -9.66 1.95
N LYS A 89 9.00 -9.51 3.23
CA LYS A 89 9.57 -10.60 4.04
C LYS A 89 8.55 -11.69 4.34
N GLU A 90 7.31 -11.31 4.59
CA GLU A 90 6.23 -12.24 4.96
C GLU A 90 5.52 -12.82 3.73
N ASN A 91 5.97 -12.47 2.51
CA ASN A 91 5.39 -12.88 1.24
C ASN A 91 3.86 -12.69 1.22
N ILE A 92 3.39 -11.58 1.83
CA ILE A 92 1.97 -11.27 1.93
C ILE A 92 1.48 -10.97 0.52
N ARG A 93 0.76 -11.92 -0.07
CA ARG A 93 0.12 -11.78 -1.38
C ARG A 93 -1.11 -10.86 -1.26
N VAL A 94 -0.92 -9.58 -0.95
CA VAL A 94 -2.04 -8.63 -0.85
C VAL A 94 -1.66 -7.27 -1.47
N VAL A 95 -2.58 -6.78 -2.32
CA VAL A 95 -2.77 -5.46 -2.95
C VAL A 95 -1.86 -4.98 -4.10
N PHE A 96 -0.56 -5.28 -4.14
CA PHE A 96 0.26 -4.76 -5.26
C PHE A 96 0.03 -5.45 -6.63
N LEU A 97 -0.96 -6.34 -6.72
CA LEU A 97 -1.43 -6.89 -7.99
C LEU A 97 -2.34 -5.91 -8.76
N MET A 98 -2.88 -4.86 -8.12
CA MET A 98 -3.75 -3.88 -8.80
C MET A 98 -2.96 -2.90 -9.68
N CYS A 99 -1.72 -2.53 -9.34
CA CYS A 99 -0.88 -1.69 -10.22
C CYS A 99 -0.29 -2.45 -11.42
N ASN A 100 -0.30 -3.79 -11.38
CA ASN A 100 0.34 -4.64 -12.40
C ASN A 100 -0.55 -4.94 -13.61
N GLN A 101 -1.83 -4.56 -13.60
CA GLN A 101 -2.70 -4.76 -14.77
C GLN A 101 -2.65 -3.59 -15.75
N SER A 102 -2.28 -2.38 -15.31
CA SER A 102 -2.15 -1.19 -16.19
C SER A 102 -0.71 -0.93 -16.66
N TYR A 103 0.29 -1.52 -16.01
CA TYR A 103 1.69 -1.41 -16.40
C TYR A 103 2.31 -2.81 -16.49
N GLY A 104 2.54 -3.25 -17.72
CA GLY A 104 2.97 -4.60 -18.07
C GLY A 104 4.02 -5.22 -17.15
N CYS A 105 3.76 -6.48 -16.82
CA CYS A 105 4.61 -7.47 -16.15
C CYS A 105 6.11 -7.15 -16.11
N PHE A 106 6.67 -7.13 -14.90
CA PHE A 106 8.01 -7.66 -14.67
C PHE A 106 8.01 -8.59 -13.46
N SER A 107 7.98 -9.89 -13.75
CA SER A 107 8.45 -10.95 -12.88
C SER A 107 9.91 -10.69 -12.51
N VAL A 108 10.23 -10.73 -11.22
CA VAL A 108 11.59 -11.02 -10.74
C VAL A 108 11.70 -12.53 -10.57
#